data_AF-A0A357L813-F1
#
_entry.id   AF-A0A357L813-F1
#
_cell.length_a   1.000
_cell.length_b   1.000
_cell.length_c   1.000
_cell.angle_alpha   90.00
_cell.angle_beta   90.00
_cell.angle_gamma   90.00
#
_symmetry.space_group_name_H-M   'P 1'
#
loop_
_entity.id
_entity.type
_entity.pdbx_description
1 polymer ?
#
loop_
_entity_poly.entity_id
_entity_poly.type
_entity_poly.pdbx_seq_one_letter_code
_entity_poly.pdbx_strand_id
1 'polypeptide(L)'
;MLFAGGKRGLRFDARSFKLEVVAVGDGGVDPSEVLVHDENNKTLAHLLVEMKHPEFPMAMGVVYRERGSPSFDKAFWAHHPTAGKRTAKVANALRRGYVWTKKAR
;
A
#
# COMPACT_ATOMS: atom_id res chain seq x y z
N MET A 1 -4.67 -3.89 19.05
CA MET A 1 -3.30 -3.34 19.00
C MET A 1 -2.99 -2.78 20.37
N LEU A 2 -2.46 -3.65 21.22
CA LEU A 2 -2.05 -3.32 22.58
C LEU A 2 -0.57 -2.93 22.57
N PHE A 3 -0.19 -2.03 23.47
CA PHE A 3 1.21 -1.63 23.67
C PHE A 3 1.47 -1.29 25.15
N ALA A 4 2.69 -0.89 25.48
CA ALA A 4 3.12 -0.63 26.87
C ALA A 4 2.82 -1.80 27.82
N GLY A 5 3.13 -3.03 27.38
CA GLY A 5 2.89 -4.24 28.17
C GLY A 5 1.40 -4.58 28.36
N GLY A 6 0.53 -4.15 27.44
CA GLY A 6 -0.91 -4.46 27.50
C GLY A 6 -1.77 -3.44 28.24
N LYS A 7 -1.17 -2.43 28.86
CA LYS A 7 -1.88 -1.41 29.65
C LYS A 7 -2.55 -0.32 28.81
N ARG A 8 -2.15 -0.19 27.54
CA ARG A 8 -2.70 0.78 26.60
C ARG A 8 -3.03 0.12 25.27
N GLY A 9 -4.04 0.66 24.59
CA GLY A 9 -4.48 0.21 23.27
C GLY A 9 -4.77 1.38 22.34
N LEU A 10 -4.85 1.07 21.04
CA LEU A 10 -5.43 1.97 20.05
C LEU A 10 -6.90 1.63 19.87
N ARG A 11 -7.75 2.65 19.85
CA ARG A 11 -9.17 2.53 19.50
C ARG A 11 -9.49 3.47 18.34
N PHE A 12 -10.43 3.06 17.50
CA PHE A 12 -10.96 3.92 16.44
C PHE A 12 -12.21 4.64 16.93
N ASP A 13 -12.20 5.97 16.88
CA ASP A 13 -13.38 6.79 17.15
C ASP A 13 -14.16 7.04 15.86
N ALA A 14 -15.34 6.41 15.75
CA ALA A 14 -16.23 6.53 14.61
C ALA A 14 -16.86 7.92 14.44
N ARG A 15 -16.77 8.81 15.44
CA ARG A 15 -17.31 10.18 15.36
C ARG A 15 -16.29 11.13 14.73
N SER A 16 -15.05 11.08 15.18
CA SER A 16 -13.97 11.93 14.67
C SER A 16 -13.17 11.32 13.53
N PHE A 17 -13.38 10.03 13.24
CA PHE A 17 -12.62 9.24 12.26
C PHE A 17 -11.12 9.23 12.54
N LYS A 18 -10.74 9.17 13.83
CA LYS A 18 -9.33 9.19 14.28
C LYS A 18 -9.02 8.01 15.18
N LEU A 19 -7.73 7.72 15.31
CA LEU A 19 -7.23 6.83 16.34
C LEU A 19 -7.03 7.60 17.64
N GLU A 20 -7.34 6.93 18.74
CA GLU A 20 -7.07 7.43 20.09
C GLU A 20 -6.35 6.35 20.91
N VAL A 21 -5.53 6.82 21.85
CA VAL A 21 -4.88 5.96 22.83
C VAL A 21 -5.78 5.84 24.06
N VAL A 22 -6.11 4.61 24.42
CA VAL A 22 -6.97 4.28 25.56
C VAL A 22 -6.23 3.45 26.59
N ALA A 23 -6.57 3.62 27.87
CA ALA A 23 -6.16 2.70 28.93
C ALA A 23 -6.99 1.42 28.84
N VAL A 24 -6.40 0.27 29.16
CA VAL A 24 -7.03 -1.06 29.03
C VAL A 24 -7.01 -1.75 30.40
N GLY A 25 -8.13 -2.35 30.80
CA GLY A 25 -8.28 -3.02 32.11
C GLY A 25 -8.98 -2.15 33.16
N ASP A 26 -8.65 -2.31 34.44
CA ASP A 26 -9.34 -1.63 35.55
C ASP A 26 -9.37 -0.10 35.38
N GLY A 27 -10.57 0.44 35.22
CA GLY A 27 -10.82 1.87 34.99
C GLY A 27 -10.60 2.35 33.55
N GLY A 28 -10.31 1.44 32.61
CA GLY A 28 -10.16 1.68 31.18
C GLY A 28 -11.25 1.00 30.33
N VAL A 29 -10.96 0.82 29.04
CA VAL A 29 -11.84 0.08 28.12
C VAL A 29 -11.59 -1.42 28.19
N ASP A 30 -12.58 -2.21 27.79
CA ASP A 30 -12.40 -3.65 27.62
C ASP A 30 -11.40 -3.94 26.49
N PRO A 31 -10.52 -4.95 26.61
CA PRO A 31 -9.60 -5.33 25.54
C PRO A 31 -10.27 -5.62 24.18
N SER A 32 -11.54 -6.03 24.17
CA SER A 32 -12.32 -6.24 22.94
C SER A 32 -12.66 -4.95 22.18
N GLU A 33 -12.63 -3.79 22.84
CA GLU A 33 -12.82 -2.49 22.20
C GLU A 33 -11.54 -1.97 21.53
N VAL A 34 -10.40 -2.61 21.78
CA VAL A 34 -9.13 -2.22 21.20
C VAL A 34 -9.08 -2.70 19.75
N LEU A 35 -8.71 -1.78 18.85
CA LEU A 35 -8.57 -2.00 17.42
C LEU A 35 -7.75 -3.25 17.09
N VAL A 36 -8.31 -4.21 16.37
CA VAL A 36 -7.55 -5.33 15.80
C VAL A 36 -6.98 -4.92 14.45
N HIS A 37 -5.69 -5.16 14.23
CA HIS A 37 -5.03 -4.81 12.97
C HIS A 37 -5.41 -5.79 11.87
N ASP A 38 -5.87 -5.26 10.74
CA ASP A 38 -6.08 -5.99 9.49
C ASP A 38 -5.12 -5.46 8.42
N GLU A 39 -4.14 -6.28 8.04
CA GLU A 39 -3.13 -5.95 7.04
C GLU A 39 -3.72 -5.71 5.64
N ASN A 40 -4.93 -6.17 5.36
CA ASN A 40 -5.59 -5.97 4.07
C ASN A 40 -6.46 -4.70 4.04
N ASN A 41 -6.56 -3.95 5.15
CA ASN A 41 -7.39 -2.75 5.23
C ASN A 41 -6.56 -1.49 4.97
N LYS A 42 -6.71 -0.92 3.76
CA LYS A 42 -5.97 0.28 3.32
C LYS A 42 -6.30 1.52 4.17
N THR A 43 -7.56 1.68 4.57
CA THR A 43 -7.98 2.83 5.40
C THR A 43 -7.29 2.79 6.75
N LEU A 44 -7.25 1.62 7.37
CA LEU A 44 -6.56 1.42 8.64
C LEU A 44 -5.06 1.68 8.50
N ALA A 45 -4.44 1.21 7.42
CA ALA A 45 -3.03 1.46 7.16
C ALA A 45 -2.70 2.97 7.10
N HIS A 46 -3.56 3.77 6.45
CA HIS A 46 -3.37 5.23 6.42
C HIS A 46 -3.43 5.85 7.82
N LEU A 47 -4.40 5.44 8.64
CA LEU A 47 -4.50 5.92 10.04
C LEU A 47 -3.26 5.55 10.87
N LEU A 48 -2.70 4.35 10.67
CA LEU A 48 -1.52 3.89 11.40
C LEU A 48 -0.24 4.64 10.98
N VAL A 49 -0.10 5.02 9.72
CA VAL A 49 1.08 5.78 9.22
C VAL A 49 1.07 7.23 9.71
N GLU A 50 -0.10 7.79 10.00
CA GLU A 50 -0.24 9.15 10.53
C GLU A 50 0.08 9.27 12.02
N MET A 51 0.24 8.16 12.74
CA MET A 51 0.59 8.15 14.15
C MET A 51 1.96 8.79 14.41
N LYS A 52 2.01 9.77 15.31
CA LYS A 52 3.25 10.49 15.67
C LYS A 52 3.62 10.23 17.13
N HIS A 53 4.89 9.87 17.34
CA HIS A 53 5.49 9.80 18.67
C HIS A 53 5.63 11.23 19.24
N PRO A 54 5.45 11.48 20.56
CA PRO A 54 5.26 10.51 21.66
C PRO A 54 3.82 10.13 21.98
N GLU A 55 2.83 10.77 21.36
CA GLU A 55 1.41 10.58 21.68
C GLU A 55 0.94 9.17 21.32
N PHE A 56 1.42 8.65 20.19
CA PHE A 56 1.12 7.32 19.69
C PHE A 56 2.33 6.39 19.75
N PRO A 57 2.12 5.06 19.81
CA PRO A 57 3.19 4.11 19.58
C PRO A 57 3.68 4.20 18.13
N MET A 58 4.94 3.83 17.90
CA MET A 58 5.46 3.66 16.54
C MET A 58 4.92 2.34 15.95
N ALA A 59 4.29 2.41 14.77
CA ALA A 59 3.83 1.22 14.06
C ALA A 59 5.02 0.40 13.55
N MET A 60 5.08 -0.88 13.92
CA MET A 60 6.14 -1.81 13.52
C MET A 60 5.53 -3.07 12.91
N GLY A 61 6.19 -3.66 11.91
CA GLY A 61 5.73 -4.85 11.19
C GLY A 61 5.02 -4.54 9.87
N VAL A 62 4.08 -5.40 9.47
CA VAL A 62 3.33 -5.23 8.21
C VAL A 62 2.15 -4.29 8.44
N VAL A 63 2.30 -3.05 7.98
CA VAL A 63 1.24 -2.03 8.09
C VAL A 63 0.15 -2.25 7.05
N TYR A 64 0.51 -2.64 5.83
CA TYR A 64 -0.44 -2.94 4.75
C TYR A 64 0.12 -4.00 3.80
N ARG A 65 -0.76 -4.85 3.31
CA ARG A 65 -0.49 -5.86 2.30
C ARG A 65 -1.62 -5.89 1.29
N GLU A 66 -1.36 -5.30 0.14
CA GLU A 66 -2.20 -5.43 -1.04
C GLU A 66 -2.20 -6.89 -1.54
N ARG A 67 -3.39 -7.47 -1.78
CA ARG A 67 -3.54 -8.82 -2.32
C ARG A 67 -4.35 -8.80 -3.61
N GLY A 68 -3.93 -9.59 -4.60
CA GLY A 68 -4.71 -9.81 -5.83
C GLY A 68 -4.53 -8.74 -6.91
N SER A 69 -3.98 -7.57 -6.58
CA SER A 69 -3.62 -6.56 -7.57
C SER A 69 -2.41 -7.01 -8.41
N PRO A 70 -2.49 -7.01 -9.76
CA PRO A 70 -1.36 -7.34 -10.61
C PRO A 70 -0.27 -6.28 -10.48
N SER A 71 0.99 -6.69 -10.64
CA SER A 71 2.07 -5.73 -10.83
C SER A 71 1.84 -4.93 -12.11
N PHE A 72 2.43 -3.74 -12.18
CA PHE A 72 2.37 -2.90 -13.37
C PHE A 72 2.74 -3.67 -14.64
N ASP A 73 3.84 -4.41 -14.63
CA ASP A 73 4.32 -5.17 -15.79
C ASP A 73 3.30 -6.23 -16.25
N LYS A 74 2.72 -6.97 -15.30
CA LYS A 74 1.70 -7.98 -15.61
C LYS A 74 0.44 -7.35 -16.22
N ALA A 75 0.00 -6.20 -15.68
CA ALA A 75 -1.14 -5.46 -16.21
C ALA A 75 -0.84 -4.86 -17.60
N PHE A 76 0.36 -4.30 -17.79
CA PHE A 76 0.79 -3.73 -19.06
C PHE A 76 0.78 -4.78 -20.18
N TRP A 77 1.42 -5.94 -19.95
CA TRP A 77 1.50 -6.99 -20.97
C TRP A 77 0.17 -7.69 -21.23
N ALA A 78 -0.77 -7.72 -20.28
CA ALA A 78 -2.09 -8.29 -20.50
C ALA A 78 -2.88 -7.57 -21.62
N HIS A 79 -2.61 -6.29 -21.86
CA HIS A 79 -3.28 -5.47 -22.87
C HIS A 79 -2.36 -5.10 -24.05
N HIS A 80 -1.07 -5.43 -23.99
CA HIS A 80 -0.13 -5.09 -25.05
C HIS A 80 -0.23 -6.09 -26.23
N PRO A 81 -0.27 -5.64 -27.50
CA PRO A 81 -0.48 -6.51 -28.66
C PRO A 81 0.53 -7.67 -28.79
N THR A 82 1.72 -7.48 -28.23
CA THR A 82 2.79 -8.47 -28.30
C THR A 82 2.85 -9.40 -27.09
N ALA A 83 2.14 -9.09 -25.99
CA ALA A 83 2.18 -9.86 -24.73
C ALA A 83 3.61 -10.25 -24.28
N GLY A 84 4.56 -9.31 -24.40
CA GLY A 84 5.96 -9.51 -24.03
C GLY A 84 6.79 -10.26 -25.09
N LYS A 85 6.18 -10.71 -26.19
CA LYS A 85 6.89 -11.42 -27.26
C LYS A 85 7.72 -10.45 -28.10
N ARG A 86 8.94 -10.87 -28.41
CA ARG A 86 9.82 -10.13 -29.31
C ARG A 86 9.30 -10.18 -30.75
N THR A 87 9.00 -9.02 -31.33
CA THR A 87 8.46 -8.89 -32.70
C THR A 87 9.53 -8.65 -33.77
N ALA A 88 10.74 -8.26 -33.39
CA ALA A 88 11.83 -8.01 -34.33
C ALA A 88 13.22 -8.26 -33.70
N LYS A 89 14.24 -8.44 -34.55
CA LYS A 89 15.64 -8.49 -34.12
C LYS A 89 16.15 -7.08 -33.80
N VAL A 90 16.99 -6.95 -32.78
CA VAL A 90 17.66 -5.68 -32.42
C VAL A 90 18.42 -5.09 -33.61
N ALA A 91 19.12 -5.93 -34.38
CA ALA A 91 19.80 -5.53 -35.61
C ALA A 91 18.87 -4.82 -36.61
N ASN A 92 17.59 -5.19 -36.69
CA ASN A 92 16.64 -4.54 -37.58
C ASN A 92 16.27 -3.14 -37.06
N ALA A 93 16.13 -2.97 -35.74
CA ALA A 93 15.87 -1.66 -35.13
C ALA A 93 17.07 -0.71 -35.31
N LEU A 94 18.30 -1.20 -35.11
CA LEU A 94 19.53 -0.42 -35.30
C LEU A 94 19.71 0.04 -36.76
N ARG A 95 19.29 -0.78 -37.73
CA ARG A 95 19.34 -0.44 -39.17
C ARG A 95 18.20 0.48 -39.60
N ARG A 96 17.17 0.69 -38.77
CA ARG A 96 15.97 1.46 -39.07
C ARG A 96 16.15 2.96 -38.79
N GLY A 97 17.35 3.49 -39.00
CA GLY A 97 17.73 4.86 -38.63
C GLY A 97 16.72 5.93 -39.07
N TYR A 98 16.86 7.15 -38.53
CA TYR A 98 15.98 8.29 -38.84
C TYR A 98 16.16 8.76 -40.30
N VAL A 99 15.60 8.04 -41.26
CA VAL A 99 15.57 8.47 -42.67
C VAL A 99 14.30 9.27 -42.89
N TRP A 100 14.43 10.58 -43.05
CA TRP A 100 13.36 11.42 -43.57
C TRP A 100 13.13 11.04 -45.03
N THR A 101 12.03 10.35 -45.33
CA THR A 101 11.62 10.08 -46.71
C THR A 101 11.00 11.33 -47.33
N LYS A 102 11.76 12.03 -48.17
CA LYS A 102 11.25 13.07 -49.07
C LYS A 102 10.79 12.41 -50.38
N LYS A 103 9.54 12.62 -50.81
CA LYS A 103 9.10 12.21 -52.14
C LYS A 103 9.79 13.07 -53.20
N ALA A 104 10.41 12.45 -54.20
CA ALA A 104 10.90 13.14 -55.39
C ALA A 104 9.69 13.71 -56.16
N ARG A 105 9.81 14.96 -56.61
CA ARG A 105 8.79 15.67 -57.39
C ARG A 105 9.14 15.59 -58.87
#